data_AF-A0A218PNQ0-F1
#
_entry.id   AF-A0A218PNQ0-F1
#
_cell.length_a   1.000
_cell.length_b   1.000
_cell.length_c   1.000
_cell.angle_alpha   90.00
_cell.angle_beta   90.00
_cell.angle_gamma   90.00
#
_symmetry.space_group_name_H-M   'P 1'
#
loop_
_entity.id
_entity.type
_entity.pdbx_description
1 polymer ?
#
loop_
_entity_poly.entity_id
_entity_poly.type
_entity_poly.pdbx_seq_one_letter_code
_entity_poly.pdbx_strand_id
1 'polypeptide(L)'
;MSAAKLLIRKRMVNIQGKVRPTCFVQAVVDPAVQAALETHFMTETLFRRAAYSQSWPEGTIKIPPAVAPSLAAFLKNDACPEITVKTILAGQLYQGANAWEMMCFELIAKVAFDNLLELMRSVMQLDRDVFFPGSAHDLSAFEADAASDASGTQSSVAAA
;
A
#
# COMPACT_ATOMS: atom_id res chain seq x y z
N MET A 1 -13.63 -16.29 8.32
CA MET A 1 -12.32 -15.63 8.17
C MET A 1 -12.15 -14.64 9.30
N SER A 2 -11.06 -14.75 10.07
CA SER A 2 -10.72 -13.70 11.04
C SER A 2 -10.18 -12.50 10.26
N ALA A 3 -10.61 -11.28 10.60
CA ALA A 3 -10.02 -10.09 10.02
C ALA A 3 -8.54 -10.02 10.38
N ALA A 4 -7.68 -9.72 9.39
CA ALA A 4 -6.27 -9.50 9.64
C ALA A 4 -6.04 -8.38 10.65
N LYS A 5 -5.01 -8.50 11.49
CA LYS A 5 -4.71 -7.54 12.56
C LYS A 5 -3.24 -7.17 12.55
N LEU A 6 -2.96 -5.93 12.88
CA LEU A 6 -1.60 -5.47 13.18
C LEU A 6 -1.41 -5.40 14.70
N LEU A 7 -0.57 -6.28 15.24
CA LEU A 7 -0.10 -6.19 16.61
C LEU A 7 0.98 -5.10 16.69
N ILE A 8 0.79 -4.12 17.57
CA ILE A 8 1.79 -3.06 17.85
C ILE A 8 2.10 -3.07 19.35
N ARG A 9 3.38 -3.23 19.69
CA ARG A 9 3.87 -3.23 21.08
C ARG A 9 4.96 -2.19 21.25
N LYS A 10 4.75 -1.22 22.13
CA LYS A 10 5.72 -0.15 22.44
C LYS A 10 6.27 -0.32 23.86
N ARG A 11 7.58 -0.19 24.03
CA ARG A 11 8.24 -0.32 25.34
C ARG A 11 9.47 0.58 25.43
N MET A 12 9.78 1.03 26.63
CA MET A 12 11.11 1.55 26.97
C MET A 12 11.98 0.36 27.40
N VAL A 13 13.08 0.10 26.70
CA VAL A 13 13.95 -1.06 26.94
C VAL A 13 15.37 -0.59 27.19
N ASN A 14 16.04 -1.15 28.19
CA ASN A 14 17.46 -0.91 28.40
C ASN A 14 18.28 -1.77 27.42
N ILE A 15 19.00 -1.12 26.51
CA ILE A 15 19.82 -1.73 25.49
C ILE A 15 21.22 -1.14 25.61
N GLN A 16 22.21 -1.99 25.94
CA GLN A 16 23.61 -1.58 26.12
C GLN A 16 23.78 -0.39 27.09
N GLY A 17 23.04 -0.40 28.19
CA GLY A 17 23.10 0.65 29.22
C GLY A 17 22.35 1.94 28.88
N LYS A 18 21.67 2.00 27.73
CA LYS A 18 20.82 3.15 27.35
C LYS A 18 19.37 2.71 27.27
N VAL A 19 18.47 3.46 27.93
CA VAL A 19 17.03 3.25 27.81
C VAL A 19 16.55 3.84 26.49
N ARG A 20 16.02 2.98 25.61
CA ARG A 20 15.56 3.36 24.27
C ARG A 20 14.07 3.05 24.08
N PRO A 21 13.32 3.92 23.39
CA PRO A 21 11.97 3.61 22.95
C PRO A 21 12.01 2.56 21.83
N THR A 22 11.17 1.55 21.93
CA THR A 22 11.09 0.44 20.98
C THR A 22 9.66 0.24 20.52
N CYS A 23 9.50 -0.14 19.25
CA CYS A 23 8.21 -0.50 18.66
C CYS A 23 8.34 -1.82 17.92
N PHE A 24 7.62 -2.83 18.37
CA PHE A 24 7.48 -4.11 17.69
C PHE A 24 6.15 -4.12 16.96
N VAL A 25 6.18 -4.54 15.69
CA VAL A 25 4.98 -4.71 14.86
C VAL A 25 4.93 -6.10 14.25
N GLN A 26 3.74 -6.70 14.19
CA GLN A 26 3.54 -8.00 13.54
C GLN A 26 2.11 -8.10 12.97
N ALA A 27 2.00 -8.50 11.71
CA ALA A 27 0.72 -8.82 11.10
C ALA A 27 0.29 -10.25 11.49
N VAL A 28 -0.97 -10.39 11.87
CA VAL A 28 -1.63 -11.66 12.15
C VAL A 28 -2.73 -11.81 11.11
N VAL A 29 -2.63 -12.85 10.29
CA VAL A 29 -3.55 -13.12 9.18
C VAL A 29 -4.12 -14.53 9.30
N ASP A 30 -5.13 -14.84 8.48
CA ASP A 30 -5.69 -16.19 8.42
C ASP A 30 -4.63 -17.20 7.94
N PRO A 31 -4.50 -18.40 8.54
CA PRO A 31 -3.46 -19.37 8.19
C PRO A 31 -3.41 -19.75 6.71
N ALA A 32 -4.56 -19.82 6.03
CA ALA A 32 -4.60 -20.15 4.61
C ALA A 32 -3.97 -19.03 3.76
N VAL A 33 -4.26 -17.77 4.11
CA VAL A 33 -3.65 -16.61 3.45
C VAL A 33 -2.18 -16.48 3.80
N GLN A 34 -1.80 -16.77 5.06
CA GLN A 34 -0.42 -16.77 5.49
C GLN A 34 0.45 -17.73 4.65
N ALA A 35 -0.01 -18.96 4.43
CA ALA A 35 0.71 -19.94 3.64
C ALA A 35 0.93 -19.48 2.18
N ALA A 36 -0.09 -18.87 1.56
CA ALA A 36 0.04 -18.31 0.21
C ALA A 36 1.05 -17.15 0.16
N LEU A 37 0.99 -16.25 1.13
CA LEU A 37 1.94 -15.14 1.27
C LEU A 37 3.38 -15.62 1.48
N GLU A 38 3.57 -16.64 2.33
CA GLU A 38 4.88 -17.25 2.61
C GLU A 38 5.46 -17.98 1.40
N THR A 39 4.62 -18.60 0.58
CA THR A 39 5.07 -19.35 -0.59
C THR A 39 5.45 -18.44 -1.76
N HIS A 40 4.70 -17.36 -1.99
CA HIS A 40 4.79 -16.61 -3.24
C HIS A 40 5.22 -15.14 -3.09
N PHE A 41 5.02 -14.52 -1.93
CA PHE A 41 5.07 -13.06 -1.80
C PHE A 41 5.99 -12.53 -0.68
N MET A 42 6.84 -13.37 -0.08
CA MET A 42 7.71 -12.98 1.04
C MET A 42 8.59 -11.76 0.77
N THR A 43 9.05 -11.60 -0.47
CA THR A 43 9.94 -10.50 -0.89
C THR A 43 9.20 -9.24 -1.30
N GLU A 44 7.86 -9.27 -1.36
CA GLU A 44 7.07 -8.11 -1.75
C GLU A 44 7.27 -6.98 -0.74
N THR A 45 7.56 -5.80 -1.28
CA THR A 45 7.85 -4.60 -0.49
C THR A 45 6.54 -3.89 -0.19
N LEU A 46 6.14 -3.90 1.09
CA LEU A 46 4.93 -3.23 1.56
C LEU A 46 5.17 -1.75 1.88
N PHE A 47 6.41 -1.40 2.22
CA PHE A 47 6.82 -0.02 2.39
C PHE A 47 8.29 0.15 2.00
N ARG A 48 8.54 1.10 1.09
CA ARG A 48 9.88 1.51 0.65
C ARG A 48 10.10 2.98 0.94
N ARG A 49 11.09 3.28 1.77
CA ARG A 49 11.43 4.65 2.18
C ARG A 49 11.65 5.60 0.99
N ALA A 50 12.39 5.16 -0.02
CA ALA A 50 12.70 5.97 -1.21
C ALA A 50 11.46 6.40 -2.01
N ALA A 51 10.35 5.65 -1.92
CA ALA A 51 9.10 6.01 -2.59
C ALA A 51 8.39 7.20 -1.91
N TYR A 52 8.69 7.46 -0.63
CA TYR A 52 8.00 8.46 0.19
C TYR A 52 8.91 9.57 0.74
N SER A 53 10.21 9.53 0.42
CA SER A 53 11.18 10.51 0.94
C SER A 53 11.04 11.91 0.35
N GLN A 54 10.38 12.04 -0.81
CA GLN A 54 10.18 13.32 -1.52
C GLN A 54 8.77 13.86 -1.35
N SER A 55 7.75 13.02 -1.56
CA SER A 55 6.34 13.38 -1.40
C SER A 55 5.51 12.14 -1.06
N TRP A 56 4.36 12.37 -0.41
CA TRP A 56 3.35 11.34 -0.20
C TRP A 56 2.24 11.52 -1.24
N PRO A 57 1.82 10.46 -1.94
CA PRO A 57 0.64 10.56 -2.81
C PRO A 57 -0.58 10.99 -1.98
N GLU A 58 -1.43 11.82 -2.57
CA GLU A 58 -2.62 12.32 -1.91
C GLU A 58 -3.52 11.17 -1.43
N GLY A 59 -4.03 11.25 -0.21
CA GLY A 59 -4.87 10.21 0.38
C GLY A 59 -4.14 8.98 0.94
N THR A 60 -2.82 8.83 0.73
CA THR A 60 -2.06 7.65 1.21
C THR A 60 -2.12 7.50 2.74
N ILE A 61 -1.96 8.61 3.47
CA ILE A 61 -2.05 8.62 4.94
C ILE A 61 -2.33 10.01 5.48
N LYS A 62 -3.16 10.09 6.53
CA LYS A 62 -3.31 11.30 7.33
C LYS A 62 -2.18 11.40 8.34
N ILE A 63 -1.12 12.15 8.00
CA ILE A 63 0.02 12.38 8.89
C ILE A 63 -0.41 13.34 10.01
N PRO A 64 -0.29 12.96 11.31
CA PRO A 64 -0.57 13.87 12.40
C PRO A 64 0.38 15.08 12.36
N PRO A 65 -0.11 16.33 12.52
CA PRO A 65 0.73 17.54 12.42
C PRO A 65 1.95 17.54 13.34
N ALA A 66 1.81 16.98 14.55
CA ALA A 66 2.90 16.88 15.53
C ALA A 66 4.03 15.93 15.10
N VAL A 67 3.73 14.92 14.27
CA VAL A 67 4.69 13.89 13.83
C VAL A 67 5.35 14.28 12.51
N ALA A 68 4.71 15.12 11.69
CA ALA A 68 5.16 15.49 10.35
C ALA A 68 6.64 15.95 10.27
N PRO A 69 7.16 16.83 11.15
CA PRO A 69 8.57 17.23 11.09
C PRO A 69 9.53 16.06 11.35
N SER A 70 9.19 15.22 12.33
CA SER A 70 10.00 14.05 12.70
C SER A 70 9.94 12.97 11.63
N LEU A 71 8.78 12.80 10.97
CA LEU A 71 8.60 11.83 9.90
C LEU A 71 9.47 12.15 8.68
N ALA A 72 9.54 13.43 8.29
CA ALA A 72 10.40 13.84 7.18
C ALA A 72 11.88 13.54 7.46
N ALA A 73 12.35 13.81 8.67
CA ALA A 73 13.71 13.45 9.09
C ALA A 73 13.90 11.93 9.16
N PHE A 74 12.92 11.21 9.70
CA PHE A 74 12.95 9.74 9.82
C PHE A 74 13.06 9.03 8.48
N LEU A 75 12.38 9.53 7.44
CA LEU A 75 12.44 8.98 6.07
C LEU A 75 13.75 9.33 5.36
N LYS A 76 14.34 10.50 5.64
CA LYS A 76 15.58 10.93 4.97
C LYS A 76 16.82 10.30 5.58
N ASN A 77 16.84 10.18 6.90
CA ASN A 77 17.90 9.50 7.62
C ASN A 77 17.72 7.99 7.43
N ASP A 78 18.81 7.23 7.34
CA ASP A 78 18.79 5.75 7.16
C ASP A 78 18.21 4.99 8.38
N ALA A 79 17.42 5.68 9.22
CA ALA A 79 16.75 5.20 10.40
C ALA A 79 15.42 4.50 10.09
N CYS A 80 14.75 4.84 8.98
CA CYS A 80 13.50 4.21 8.59
C CYS A 80 13.76 2.87 7.88
N PRO A 81 13.34 1.72 8.47
CA PRO A 81 13.51 0.44 7.81
C PRO A 81 12.49 0.24 6.69
N GLU A 82 12.84 -0.59 5.71
CA GLU A 82 11.87 -1.13 4.77
C GLU A 82 11.02 -2.22 5.45
N ILE A 83 9.78 -2.37 4.98
CA ILE A 83 8.86 -3.38 5.47
C ILE A 83 8.44 -4.25 4.28
N THR A 84 8.65 -5.55 4.40
CA THR A 84 8.23 -6.56 3.42
C THR A 84 7.18 -7.48 4.03
N VAL A 85 6.53 -8.31 3.21
CA VAL A 85 5.60 -9.34 3.70
C VAL A 85 6.31 -10.26 4.70
N LYS A 86 7.57 -10.64 4.43
CA LYS A 86 8.37 -11.43 5.38
C LYS A 86 8.56 -10.73 6.72
N THR A 87 8.99 -9.47 6.74
CA THR A 87 9.32 -8.79 8.00
C THR A 87 8.09 -8.47 8.82
N ILE A 88 6.97 -8.13 8.18
CA ILE A 88 5.73 -7.83 8.91
C ILE A 88 5.07 -9.09 9.47
N LEU A 89 5.14 -10.24 8.80
CA LEU A 89 4.58 -11.51 9.32
C LEU A 89 5.46 -12.13 10.41
N ALA A 90 6.79 -12.12 10.23
CA ALA A 90 7.74 -12.59 11.25
C ALA A 90 7.76 -11.68 12.49
N GLY A 91 7.42 -10.41 12.30
CA GLY A 91 7.49 -9.37 13.30
C GLY A 91 8.79 -8.57 13.19
N GLN A 92 8.66 -7.25 13.26
CA GLN A 92 9.76 -6.30 13.09
C GLN A 92 9.88 -5.41 14.33
N LEU A 93 11.07 -5.42 14.93
CA LEU A 93 11.40 -4.57 16.07
C LEU A 93 12.21 -3.36 15.60
N TYR A 94 11.70 -2.17 15.86
CA TYR A 94 12.41 -0.92 15.68
C TYR A 94 12.88 -0.35 17.03
N GLN A 95 14.11 0.15 17.07
CA GLN A 95 14.72 0.79 18.23
C GLN A 95 15.02 2.26 17.90
N GLY A 96 14.18 3.17 18.39
CA GLY A 96 14.32 4.59 18.14
C GLY A 96 15.39 5.23 19.01
N ALA A 97 15.97 6.33 18.54
CA ALA A 97 16.76 7.25 19.35
C ALA A 97 15.86 8.05 20.31
N ASN A 98 14.62 8.30 19.91
CA ASN A 98 13.64 9.07 20.68
C ASN A 98 12.20 8.58 20.40
N ALA A 99 11.24 9.07 21.19
CA ALA A 99 9.84 8.65 21.08
C ALA A 99 9.20 9.06 19.75
N TRP A 100 9.67 10.15 19.11
CA TRP A 100 9.16 10.60 17.83
C TRP A 100 9.46 9.60 16.72
N GLU A 101 10.67 9.06 16.66
CA GLU A 101 11.03 8.01 15.71
C GLU A 101 10.19 6.74 15.93
N MET A 102 9.93 6.37 17.18
CA MET A 102 9.03 5.25 17.52
C MET A 102 7.61 5.48 16.97
N MET A 103 7.09 6.69 17.09
CA MET A 103 5.78 7.07 16.53
C MET A 103 5.80 7.12 15.00
N CYS A 104 6.90 7.55 14.38
CA CYS A 104 7.06 7.55 12.93
C CYS A 104 7.08 6.11 12.38
N PHE A 105 7.82 5.20 13.02
CA PHE A 105 7.83 3.79 12.63
C PHE A 105 6.45 3.13 12.78
N GLU A 106 5.72 3.42 13.86
CA GLU A 106 4.34 2.96 14.00
C GLU A 106 3.45 3.42 12.84
N LEU A 107 3.56 4.69 12.44
CA LEU A 107 2.78 5.24 11.33
C LEU A 107 3.09 4.49 10.02
N ILE A 108 4.37 4.26 9.74
CA ILE A 108 4.83 3.53 8.56
C ILE A 108 4.37 2.07 8.59
N ALA A 109 4.41 1.42 9.76
CA ALA A 109 3.93 0.05 9.91
C ALA A 109 2.42 -0.06 9.63
N LYS A 110 1.62 0.96 9.96
CA LYS A 110 0.20 1.02 9.59
C LYS A 110 0.02 1.13 8.09
N VAL A 111 0.78 1.98 7.41
CA VAL A 111 0.77 2.07 5.92
C VAL A 111 1.14 0.73 5.30
N ALA A 112 2.22 0.10 5.77
CA ALA A 112 2.65 -1.20 5.26
C ALA A 112 1.58 -2.27 5.47
N PHE A 113 0.85 -2.21 6.59
CA PHE A 113 -0.26 -3.11 6.86
C PHE A 113 -1.46 -2.84 5.95
N ASP A 114 -1.82 -1.59 5.68
CA ASP A 114 -2.88 -1.25 4.71
C ASP A 114 -2.53 -1.78 3.31
N ASN A 115 -1.26 -1.66 2.89
CA ASN A 115 -0.76 -2.24 1.65
C ASN A 115 -0.81 -3.77 1.65
N LEU A 116 -0.52 -4.41 2.80
CA LEU A 116 -0.68 -5.86 2.96
C LEU A 116 -2.15 -6.28 2.81
N LEU A 117 -3.09 -5.51 3.35
CA LEU A 117 -4.52 -5.80 3.20
C LEU A 117 -4.95 -5.75 1.74
N GLU A 118 -4.43 -4.80 0.95
CA GLU A 118 -4.68 -4.74 -0.49
C GLU A 118 -4.10 -5.97 -1.21
N LEU A 119 -2.85 -6.30 -0.92
CA LEU A 119 -2.21 -7.50 -1.48
C LEU A 119 -3.01 -8.75 -1.15
N MET A 120 -3.48 -8.90 0.09
CA MET A 120 -4.32 -10.02 0.52
C MET A 120 -5.61 -10.12 -0.28
N ARG A 121 -6.25 -9.00 -0.63
CA ARG A 121 -7.46 -9.02 -1.49
C ARG A 121 -7.16 -9.59 -2.86
N SER A 122 -6.04 -9.20 -3.46
CA SER A 122 -5.58 -9.76 -4.74
C SER A 122 -5.21 -11.23 -4.62
N VAL A 123 -4.51 -11.63 -3.55
CA VAL A 123 -4.14 -13.03 -3.29
C VAL A 123 -5.38 -13.92 -3.13
N MET A 124 -6.43 -13.41 -2.50
CA MET A 124 -7.71 -14.13 -2.35
C MET A 124 -8.48 -14.32 -3.67
N GLN A 125 -8.10 -13.58 -4.72
CA GLN A 125 -8.67 -13.69 -6.06
C GLN A 125 -7.84 -14.57 -6.99
N LEU A 126 -6.68 -15.07 -6.55
CA LEU A 126 -5.91 -16.02 -7.35
C LEU A 126 -6.75 -17.26 -7.67
N ASP A 127 -6.55 -17.79 -8.88
CA ASP A 127 -7.27 -18.93 -9.44
C ASP A 127 -8.80 -18.74 -9.59
N ARG A 128 -9.27 -17.50 -9.57
CA ARG A 128 -10.67 -17.14 -9.86
C ARG A 128 -10.75 -16.23 -11.07
N ASP A 129 -11.72 -16.52 -11.94
CA ASP A 129 -12.08 -15.60 -13.02
C ASP A 129 -12.76 -14.37 -12.44
N VAL A 130 -12.13 -13.21 -12.58
CA VAL A 130 -12.70 -11.91 -12.20
C VAL A 130 -13.21 -11.24 -13.46
N PHE A 131 -14.54 -11.19 -13.62
CA PHE A 131 -15.17 -10.47 -14.72
C PHE A 131 -15.22 -8.98 -14.39
N PHE A 132 -14.45 -8.17 -15.10
CA PHE A 132 -14.53 -6.72 -15.06
C PHE A 132 -15.46 -6.23 -16.17
N PRO A 133 -16.69 -5.78 -15.87
CA PRO A 133 -17.66 -5.41 -16.89
C PRO A 133 -17.36 -4.08 -17.62
N GLY A 134 -16.25 -3.40 -17.30
CA GLY A 134 -15.96 -2.06 -17.80
C GLY A 134 -16.87 -0.99 -17.18
N SER A 135 -16.52 0.28 -17.36
CA SER A 135 -17.57 1.30 -17.42
C SER A 135 -18.33 1.02 -18.71
N ALA A 136 -19.64 0.75 -18.62
CA ALA A 136 -20.49 0.74 -19.80
C ALA A 136 -20.51 2.17 -20.38
N HIS A 137 -19.47 2.51 -21.14
CA HIS A 137 -19.55 3.61 -22.08
C HIS A 137 -20.47 3.11 -23.17
N ASP A 138 -21.60 3.79 -23.22
CA ASP A 138 -22.71 3.63 -24.13
C ASP A 138 -22.22 3.26 -25.55
N LEU A 139 -22.20 1.97 -25.85
CA LEU A 139 -21.86 1.45 -27.19
C LEU A 139 -22.78 2.09 -28.24
N SER A 140 -23.97 2.56 -27.84
CA SER A 140 -24.90 3.26 -28.71
C SER A 140 -24.40 4.63 -29.18
N ALA A 141 -23.56 5.32 -28.40
CA ALA A 141 -22.97 6.61 -28.82
C ALA A 141 -21.89 6.39 -29.89
N PHE A 142 -21.10 5.31 -29.77
CA PHE A 142 -20.09 4.95 -30.77
C PHE A 142 -20.74 4.43 -32.07
N GLU A 143 -21.81 3.65 -31.97
CA GLU A 143 -22.58 3.20 -33.13
C GLU A 143 -23.33 4.35 -33.84
N ALA A 144 -23.83 5.33 -33.07
CA ALA A 144 -24.44 6.54 -33.63
C ALA A 144 -23.43 7.43 -34.38
N ASP A 145 -22.24 7.65 -33.80
CA ASP A 145 -21.17 8.41 -34.46
C ASP A 145 -20.66 7.68 -35.72
N ALA A 146 -20.50 6.35 -35.67
CA ALA A 146 -20.09 5.54 -36.82
C ALA A 146 -21.15 5.55 -37.96
N ALA A 147 -22.44 5.59 -37.62
CA ALA A 147 -23.53 5.71 -38.59
C ALA A 147 -23.59 7.12 -39.22
N SER A 148 -23.29 8.16 -38.45
CA SER A 148 -23.19 9.54 -38.97
C SER A 148 -22.04 9.69 -39.96
N ASP A 149 -20.87 9.12 -39.70
CA ASP A 149 -19.72 9.18 -40.62
C ASP A 149 -19.95 8.42 -41.94
N ALA A 150 -20.68 7.30 -41.92
CA ALA A 150 -21.04 6.56 -43.12
C ALA A 150 -22.03 7.30 -44.05
N SER A 151 -22.80 8.25 -43.50
CA SER A 151 -23.82 9.02 -44.25
C SER A 151 -23.26 10.27 -44.94
N GLY A 152 -22.04 10.70 -44.58
CA GLY A 152 -21.42 11.93 -45.09
C GLY A 152 -20.67 11.80 -46.44
N THR A 153 -20.43 10.58 -46.94
CA THR A 153 -19.55 10.37 -48.11
C THR A 153 -20.27 10.32 -49.47
N GLN A 154 -21.57 10.59 -49.55
CA GLN A 154 -22.32 10.65 -50.81
C GLN A 154 -23.05 11.99 -51.01
N SER A 155 -22.33 13.11 -51.08
CA SER A 155 -22.91 14.32 -51.69
C SER A 155 -21.87 15.34 -52.14
N SER A 156 -21.00 15.00 -53.11
CA SER A 156 -20.32 16.03 -53.91
C SER A 156 -19.77 15.53 -55.26
N VAL A 157 -20.57 14.87 -56.10
CA VAL A 157 -20.29 14.85 -57.55
C VAL A 157 -21.62 14.83 -58.32
N ALA A 158 -22.27 15.98 -58.45
CA ALA A 158 -23.22 16.26 -59.53
C ALA A 158 -23.58 17.75 -59.57
N ALA A 159 -22.88 18.53 -60.40
CA ALA A 159 -23.45 19.68 -61.11
C ALA A 159 -22.46 20.20 -62.17
N ALA A 160 -22.87 19.99 -63.43
CA ALA A 160 -22.63 20.76 -64.66
C ALA A 160 -21.24 21.39 -64.92
#